data_AF-A0A7X9H820-F1
#
_entry.id   AF-A0A7X9H820-F1
#
_cell.length_a   1.000
_cell.length_b   1.000
_cell.length_c   1.000
_cell.angle_alpha   90.00
_cell.angle_beta   90.00
_cell.angle_gamma   90.00
#
_symmetry.space_group_name_H-M   'P 1'
#
loop_
_entity.id
_entity.type
_entity.pdbx_description
1 polymer ?
#
loop_
_entity_poly.entity_id
_entity_poly.type
_entity_poly.pdbx_seq_one_letter_code
_entity_poly.pdbx_strand_id
1 'polypeptide(L)'
;TFYLWAVTNGYKEGLQLDRIDNDGNYYPGNCKFSTREEQARNRQNTLFVTYKGEEIPLVELAEIKNVKYETLRQQYHKGMI
;
A
#
# COMPACT_ATOMS: atom_id res chain seq x y z
N THR A 1 13.55 -1.33 -25.21
CA THR A 1 12.34 -2.17 -25.19
C THR A 1 11.69 -2.08 -23.82
N PHE A 2 10.42 -2.48 -23.68
CA PHE A 2 9.74 -2.51 -22.37
C PHE A 2 10.51 -3.35 -21.33
N TYR A 3 11.08 -4.48 -21.76
CA TYR A 3 11.90 -5.34 -20.89
C TYR A 3 13.08 -4.59 -20.24
N LEU A 4 13.88 -3.87 -21.03
CA LEU A 4 15.03 -3.14 -20.49
C LEU A 4 14.58 -2.07 -19.49
N TRP A 5 13.50 -1.34 -19.82
CA TRP A 5 12.91 -0.38 -18.89
C TRP A 5 12.47 -1.05 -17.59
N ALA A 6 11.80 -2.20 -17.65
CA ALA A 6 11.35 -2.90 -16.45
C ALA A 6 12.52 -3.27 -15.54
N VAL A 7 13.56 -3.90 -16.10
CA VAL A 7 14.76 -4.32 -15.35
C VAL A 7 15.52 -3.11 -14.79
N THR A 8 15.69 -2.03 -15.55
CA THR A 8 16.36 -0.82 -15.05
C THR A 8 15.56 -0.09 -13.97
N ASN A 9 14.23 -0.27 -13.94
CA ASN A 9 13.34 0.33 -12.95
C ASN A 9 12.98 -0.62 -11.80
N GLY A 10 13.80 -1.64 -11.56
CA GLY A 10 13.73 -2.45 -10.35
C GLY A 10 12.79 -3.66 -10.43
N TYR A 11 12.35 -4.05 -11.63
CA TYR A 11 11.61 -5.30 -11.80
C TYR A 11 12.41 -6.49 -11.26
N LYS A 12 11.72 -7.35 -10.51
CA LYS A 12 12.18 -8.65 -10.05
C LYS A 12 11.03 -9.64 -10.19
N GLU A 13 11.36 -10.92 -10.30
CA GLU A 13 10.35 -11.98 -10.30
C GLU A 13 9.47 -11.88 -9.04
N GLY A 14 8.16 -12.03 -9.23
CA GLY A 14 7.16 -11.89 -8.16
C GLY A 14 6.65 -10.47 -7.93
N LEU A 15 7.26 -9.44 -8.53
CA LEU A 15 6.73 -8.07 -8.49
C LEU A 15 5.70 -7.82 -9.59
N GLN A 16 4.77 -6.91 -9.30
CA GLN A 16 3.72 -6.48 -10.21
C GLN A 16 3.88 -4.98 -10.50
N LEU A 17 3.44 -4.56 -11.68
CA LEU A 17 3.41 -3.14 -12.03
C LEU A 17 2.28 -2.47 -11.21
N ASP A 18 2.66 -1.51 -10.38
CA ASP A 18 1.76 -0.72 -9.54
C ASP A 18 1.93 0.77 -9.83
N ARG A 19 0.95 1.57 -9.42
CA ARG A 19 1.03 3.03 -9.50
C ARG A 19 1.53 3.62 -8.18
N ILE A 20 2.35 4.66 -8.29
CA ILE A 20 2.79 5.42 -7.12
C ILE A 20 1.64 6.30 -6.63
N ASP A 21 1.08 7.09 -7.54
CA ASP A 21 -0.17 7.83 -7.39
C ASP A 21 -1.30 7.06 -8.08
N ASN A 22 -2.25 6.62 -7.27
CA ASN A 22 -3.34 5.76 -7.72
C ASN A 22 -4.39 6.52 -8.56
N ASP A 23 -4.44 7.84 -8.46
CA ASP A 23 -5.31 8.72 -9.26
C ASP A 23 -4.68 9.05 -10.63
N GLY A 24 -3.39 8.72 -10.82
CA GLY A 24 -2.66 8.93 -12.07
C GLY A 24 -2.76 7.80 -13.10
N ASN A 25 -2.26 8.09 -14.30
CA ASN A 25 -2.11 7.12 -15.41
C ASN A 25 -0.81 6.30 -15.28
N TYR A 26 -0.69 5.24 -16.09
CA TYR A 26 0.57 4.49 -16.22
C TYR A 26 1.58 5.24 -17.10
N TYR A 27 2.66 5.73 -16.49
CA TYR A 27 3.84 6.27 -17.16
C TYR A 27 5.10 6.07 -16.31
N PRO A 28 6.32 6.13 -16.87
CA PRO A 28 7.55 5.77 -16.15
C PRO A 28 7.76 6.43 -14.78
N GLY A 29 7.29 7.68 -14.60
CA GLY A 29 7.41 8.41 -13.34
C GLY A 29 6.30 8.14 -12.31
N ASN A 30 5.23 7.43 -12.70
CA ASN A 30 4.13 7.03 -11.80
C ASN A 30 4.00 5.51 -11.67
N CYS A 31 4.90 4.74 -12.25
CA CYS A 31 4.91 3.29 -12.13
C CYS A 31 6.03 2.86 -11.20
N LYS A 32 5.74 1.86 -10.36
CA LYS A 32 6.74 1.12 -9.58
C LYS A 32 6.47 -0.37 -9.69
N PHE A 33 7.47 -1.17 -9.37
CA PHE A 33 7.29 -2.61 -9.19
C PHE A 33 7.11 -2.90 -7.71
N SER A 34 5.93 -3.43 -7.35
CA SER A 34 5.53 -3.64 -5.96
C SER A 34 5.10 -5.07 -5.72
N THR A 35 5.16 -5.49 -4.45
CA THR A 35 4.57 -6.75 -4.03
C THR A 35 3.05 -6.63 -4.02
N ARG A 36 2.35 -7.78 -4.00
CA ARG A 36 0.89 -7.82 -3.91
C ARG A 36 0.38 -7.15 -2.63
N GLU A 37 1.12 -7.29 -1.54
CA GLU A 37 0.84 -6.69 -0.24
C GLU A 37 1.00 -5.17 -0.29
N GLU A 38 2.07 -4.67 -0.90
CA GLU A 38 2.32 -3.24 -1.07
C GLU A 38 1.27 -2.58 -1.98
N GLN A 39 0.95 -3.22 -3.10
CA GLN A 39 -0.12 -2.77 -3.98
C GLN A 39 -1.48 -2.73 -3.26
N ALA A 40 -1.76 -3.71 -2.39
CA ALA A 40 -2.99 -3.72 -1.60
C ALA A 40 -3.07 -2.54 -0.62
N ARG A 41 -1.93 -2.14 -0.02
CA ARG A 41 -1.86 -0.95 0.86
C ARG A 41 -2.07 0.35 0.09
N ASN A 42 -1.64 0.41 -1.17
CA ASN A 42 -1.80 1.58 -2.03
C ASN A 42 -3.24 1.78 -2.56
N ARG A 43 -4.16 0.83 -2.37
CA ARG A 43 -5.52 0.93 -2.92
C ARG A 43 -6.31 2.09 -2.33
N GLN A 44 -7.17 2.70 -3.15
CA GLN A 44 -8.06 3.79 -2.73
C GLN A 44 -8.98 3.40 -1.56
N ASN A 45 -9.30 2.12 -1.39
CA ASN A 45 -10.15 1.62 -0.30
C ASN A 45 -9.37 1.19 0.95
N THR A 46 -8.07 1.50 1.03
CA THR A 46 -7.28 1.29 2.25
C THR A 46 -7.81 2.19 3.37
N LEU A 47 -8.05 1.60 4.54
CA LEU A 47 -8.44 2.37 5.73
C LEU A 47 -7.19 3.01 6.34
N PHE A 48 -7.26 4.32 6.56
CA PHE A 48 -6.20 5.10 7.21
C PHE A 48 -6.65 5.55 8.61
N VAL A 49 -5.68 5.65 9.51
CA VAL A 49 -5.86 6.08 10.91
C VAL A 49 -4.69 6.95 11.33
N THR A 50 -4.96 7.95 12.16
CA THR A 50 -3.91 8.76 12.77
C THR A 50 -3.28 8.03 13.94
N TYR A 51 -1.98 7.73 13.84
CA TYR A 51 -1.20 7.12 14.91
C TYR A 51 0.04 7.96 15.19
N LYS A 52 0.20 8.43 16.43
CA LYS A 52 1.31 9.31 16.86
C LYS A 52 1.50 10.58 16.01
N GLY A 53 0.43 11.10 15.41
CA GLY A 53 0.45 12.31 14.59
C GLY A 53 0.71 12.07 13.10
N GLU A 54 0.86 10.82 12.67
CA GLU A 54 0.99 10.45 11.26
C GLU A 54 -0.22 9.62 10.80
N GLU A 55 -0.64 9.78 9.54
CA GLU A 55 -1.64 8.91 8.94
C GLU A 55 -0.98 7.65 8.40
N ILE A 56 -1.38 6.50 8.93
CA ILE A 56 -0.87 5.20 8.50
C ILE A 56 -2.03 4.26 8.11
N PRO A 57 -1.79 3.29 7.23
CA PRO A 57 -2.77 2.23 6.95
C PRO A 57 -3.13 1.46 8.22
N LEU A 58 -4.42 1.10 8.37
CA LEU A 58 -4.92 0.32 9.52
C LEU A 58 -4.20 -1.04 9.67
N VAL A 59 -3.77 -1.64 8.55
CA VAL A 59 -2.98 -2.87 8.55
C VAL A 59 -1.59 -2.66 9.17
N GLU A 60 -0.98 -1.52 8.93
CA GLU A 60 0.30 -1.15 9.53
C GLU A 60 0.14 -0.90 11.03
N LEU A 61 -0.96 -0.26 11.44
CA LEU A 61 -1.28 -0.16 12.86
C LEU A 61 -1.46 -1.54 13.52
N ALA A 62 -2.02 -2.52 12.80
CA ALA A 62 -2.16 -3.90 13.28
C ALA A 62 -0.80 -4.57 13.50
N GLU A 63 0.13 -4.37 12.56
CA GLU A 63 1.51 -4.86 12.62
C GLU A 63 2.26 -4.19 13.78
N ILE A 64 2.20 -2.86 13.92
CA ILE A 64 2.86 -2.10 14.99
C ILE A 64 2.37 -2.53 16.37
N LYS A 65 1.05 -2.69 16.54
CA LYS A 65 0.46 -3.09 17.82
C LYS A 65 0.52 -4.61 18.07
N ASN A 66 0.95 -5.39 17.08
CA ASN A 66 0.91 -6.85 17.08
C ASN A 66 -0.49 -7.40 17.47
N VAL A 67 -1.53 -6.86 16.85
CA VAL A 67 -2.93 -7.26 17.06
C VAL A 67 -3.55 -7.72 15.74
N LYS A 68 -4.61 -8.52 15.83
CA LYS A 68 -5.35 -8.95 14.64
C LYS A 68 -5.99 -7.74 13.94
N TYR A 69 -5.81 -7.66 12.62
CA TYR A 69 -6.41 -6.63 11.78
C TYR A 69 -7.91 -6.48 12.01
N GLU A 70 -8.64 -7.60 12.10
CA GLU A 70 -10.10 -7.59 12.35
C GLU A 70 -10.48 -6.87 13.63
N THR A 71 -9.66 -6.99 14.69
CA THR A 71 -9.91 -6.31 15.95
C THR A 71 -9.82 -4.80 15.78
N LEU A 72 -8.80 -4.30 15.08
CA LEU A 72 -8.69 -2.86 14.80
C LEU A 72 -9.78 -2.39 13.82
N ARG A 73 -10.13 -3.18 12.82
CA ARG A 73 -11.21 -2.84 11.88
C ARG A 73 -12.55 -2.68 12.59
N GLN A 74 -12.86 -3.53 13.57
CA GLN A 74 -14.05 -3.37 14.41
C GLN A 74 -13.98 -2.10 15.26
N GLN A 75 -12.82 -1.75 15.81
CA GLN A 75 -12.63 -0.53 16.60
C GLN A 75 -12.81 0.73 15.74
N TYR A 76 -12.25 0.73 14.52
CA TYR A 76 -12.39 1.81 13.54
C TYR A 76 -13.87 2.05 13.20
N HIS A 77 -14.62 0.98 12.88
CA HIS A 77 -16.05 1.11 12.59
C HIS A 77 -16.90 1.56 13.79
N LYS A 78 -16.39 1.41 15.02
CA LYS A 78 -16.99 1.93 16.25
C LYS A 78 -16.52 3.34 16.61
N GLY A 79 -15.62 3.95 15.82
CA GLY A 79 -15.04 5.26 16.10
C GLY A 79 -14.12 5.31 17.32
N MET A 80 -13.53 4.18 17.72
CA MET A 80 -12.63 4.10 18.87
C MET A 80 -11.17 4.43 18.50
N ILE A 81 -10.85 4.36 17.20
CA ILE A 81 -9.57 4.69 16.58
C ILE A 81 -9.83 5.30 15.20
#